data_AF-G4MYX5-F1
#
_entry.id   AF-G4MYX5-F1
#
_cell.length_a   1.000
_cell.length_b   1.000
_cell.length_c   1.000
_cell.angle_alpha   90.00
_cell.angle_beta   90.00
_cell.angle_gamma   90.00
#
_symmetry.space_group_name_H-M   'P 1'
#
loop_
_entity.id
_entity.type
_entity.pdbx_description
1 polymer ?
#
loop_
_entity_poly.entity_id
_entity_poly.type
_entity_poly.pdbx_seq_one_letter_code
_entity_poly.pdbx_strand_id
1 'polypeptide(L)'
;MHKRYSSSEDVLFANILSIYGQDAEALREITRLCAASPTQVEKTTPWEQHDIRVIYEFSCQIDDDNLFVIEVDAESFKFEIRDLPNQVPPILIHCLHRHWDLAITAACSSVQGVNKLCQTFGENLVKSLEIPSNTTGKPKLCYSEAYHSKPNKPIVTALRVLHIVSFVAPDKETQLRVTQVQNMATTLLPGRHAGWNRYTASLAKESPDQGIFSTWFTASLSSKKSDEMLKSNVTLNLGDEAEWTTKAFLRDGCVEPLLKHALAMVKGMDSIGVLCDNGHAVPSGEVITIPNSLAQIDFW
;
A
#
# COMPACT_ATOMS: atom_id res chain seq x y z
N MET A 1 -33.82 -17.93 12.16
CA MET A 1 -32.99 -16.73 11.88
C MET A 1 -31.53 -17.19 11.83
N HIS A 2 -31.06 -17.67 10.67
CA HIS A 2 -29.65 -18.04 10.52
C HIS A 2 -28.84 -16.76 10.35
N LYS A 3 -28.02 -16.42 11.36
CA LYS A 3 -26.96 -15.44 11.19
C LYS A 3 -26.02 -15.99 10.12
N ARG A 4 -26.07 -15.40 8.92
CA ARG A 4 -24.96 -15.54 7.96
C ARG A 4 -23.78 -14.84 8.61
N TYR A 5 -22.83 -15.62 9.10
CA TYR A 5 -21.53 -15.09 9.46
C TYR A 5 -20.80 -14.83 8.15
N SER A 6 -20.39 -13.57 7.92
CA SER A 6 -19.48 -13.23 6.84
C SER A 6 -18.23 -14.10 6.99
N SER A 7 -17.87 -14.87 5.95
CA SER A 7 -16.60 -15.59 5.96
C SER A 7 -15.45 -14.59 5.72
N SER A 8 -14.21 -14.98 6.03
CA SER A 8 -13.04 -14.14 5.73
C SER A 8 -12.86 -13.89 4.22
N GLU A 9 -13.48 -14.70 3.37
CA GLU A 9 -13.51 -14.52 1.91
C GLU A 9 -14.53 -13.45 1.46
N ASP A 10 -15.46 -13.07 2.33
CA ASP A 10 -16.52 -12.09 2.04
C ASP A 10 -16.18 -10.66 2.50
N VAL A 11 -15.09 -10.47 3.24
CA VAL A 11 -14.68 -9.16 3.78
C VAL A 11 -13.48 -8.65 2.99
N LEU A 12 -13.74 -7.84 1.98
CA LEU A 12 -12.71 -7.16 1.20
C LEU A 12 -12.33 -5.84 1.87
N PHE A 13 -11.10 -5.75 2.37
CA PHE A 13 -10.55 -4.49 2.89
C PHE A 13 -9.90 -3.71 1.75
N ALA A 14 -10.58 -2.66 1.26
CA ALA A 14 -9.97 -1.75 0.31
C ALA A 14 -9.07 -0.74 1.03
N ASN A 15 -7.83 -0.58 0.57
CA ASN A 15 -6.89 0.42 1.09
C ASN A 15 -7.03 1.78 0.38
N ILE A 16 -7.97 1.90 -0.55
CA ILE A 16 -8.28 3.13 -1.27
C ILE A 16 -9.04 4.06 -0.33
N LEU A 17 -8.41 5.17 0.05
CA LEU A 17 -9.06 6.20 0.86
C LEU A 17 -9.93 7.13 0.01
N SER A 18 -9.38 7.57 -1.13
CA SER A 18 -10.07 8.47 -2.04
C SER A 18 -9.39 8.50 -3.40
N ILE A 19 -10.10 8.99 -4.42
CA ILE A 19 -9.52 9.36 -5.72
C ILE A 19 -9.28 10.88 -5.83
N TYR A 20 -9.71 11.65 -4.83
CA TYR A 20 -9.63 13.11 -4.84
C TYR A 20 -8.51 13.62 -3.93
N GLY A 21 -7.64 14.48 -4.47
CA GLY A 21 -6.54 15.08 -3.70
C GLY A 21 -6.98 15.95 -2.53
N GLN A 22 -8.21 16.49 -2.56
CA GLN A 22 -8.77 17.27 -1.45
C GLN A 22 -8.92 16.45 -0.16
N ASP A 23 -9.22 15.14 -0.29
CA ASP A 23 -9.36 14.24 0.85
C ASP A 23 -7.98 13.91 1.44
N ALA A 24 -6.95 13.84 0.60
CA ALA A 24 -5.57 13.72 1.06
C ALA A 24 -5.11 14.96 1.85
N GLU A 25 -5.50 16.18 1.44
CA GLU A 25 -5.24 17.39 2.22
C GLU A 25 -6.08 17.43 3.51
N ALA A 26 -7.33 16.95 3.48
CA ALA A 26 -8.16 16.85 4.66
C ALA A 26 -7.55 15.91 5.73
N LEU A 27 -6.86 14.83 5.33
CA LEU A 27 -6.08 13.99 6.26
C LEU A 27 -5.00 14.78 7.00
N ARG A 28 -4.34 15.72 6.33
CA ARG A 28 -3.38 16.61 6.98
C ARG A 28 -4.06 17.48 8.03
N GLU A 29 -5.23 18.04 7.73
CA GLU A 29 -5.98 18.82 8.74
C GLU A 29 -6.44 17.94 9.91
N ILE A 30 -6.84 16.70 9.65
CA ILE A 30 -7.17 15.73 10.71
C ILE A 30 -5.97 15.49 11.62
N THR A 31 -4.74 15.41 11.11
CA THR A 31 -3.55 15.28 11.99
C THR A 31 -3.34 16.49 12.90
N ARG A 32 -3.68 17.70 12.44
CA ARG A 32 -3.67 18.90 13.31
C ARG A 32 -4.68 18.80 14.44
N LEU A 33 -5.89 18.31 14.13
CA LEU A 33 -6.97 18.15 15.10
C LEU A 33 -6.73 16.98 16.08
N CYS A 34 -6.13 15.88 15.62
CA CYS A 34 -5.80 14.73 16.47
C CYS A 34 -4.72 15.04 17.51
N ALA A 35 -3.86 16.03 17.24
CA ALA A 35 -2.91 16.52 18.23
C ALA A 35 -3.60 17.30 19.36
N ALA A 36 -4.85 17.75 19.18
CA ALA A 36 -5.57 18.54 20.16
C ALA A 36 -6.29 17.65 21.20
N SER A 37 -5.77 17.63 22.44
CA SER A 37 -6.50 17.06 23.56
C SER A 37 -7.66 18.01 23.95
N PRO A 38 -8.89 17.52 24.19
CA PRO A 38 -10.02 18.36 24.61
C PRO A 38 -9.83 19.09 25.94
N THR A 39 -8.84 18.70 26.74
CA THR A 39 -8.65 19.17 28.12
C THR A 39 -7.43 20.07 28.33
N GLN A 40 -6.62 20.35 27.31
CA GLN A 40 -5.48 21.27 27.42
C GLN A 40 -5.40 22.22 26.23
N VAL A 41 -5.66 23.50 26.48
CA VAL A 41 -5.52 24.63 25.55
C VAL A 41 -4.04 25.02 25.35
N GLU A 42 -3.09 24.20 25.81
CA GLU A 42 -1.66 24.45 25.64
C GLU A 42 -1.14 23.83 24.34
N LYS A 43 -0.90 24.71 23.35
CA LYS A 43 -0.05 24.54 22.15
C LYS A 43 0.09 23.09 21.68
N THR A 44 -0.94 22.60 21.01
CA THR A 44 -0.88 21.30 20.35
C THR A 44 -0.10 21.47 19.05
N THR A 45 1.13 20.97 19.05
CA THR A 45 1.99 21.00 17.86
C THR A 45 1.35 20.10 16.80
N PRO A 46 1.07 20.62 15.59
CA PRO A 46 0.58 19.78 14.51
C PRO A 46 1.66 18.77 14.08
N TRP A 47 1.26 17.71 13.38
CA TRP A 47 2.24 16.81 12.77
C TRP A 47 3.04 17.59 11.74
N GLU A 48 4.36 17.41 11.76
CA GLU A 48 5.27 18.11 10.87
C GLU A 48 5.50 17.29 9.62
N GLN A 49 5.41 17.93 8.46
CA GLN A 49 5.82 17.29 7.22
C GLN A 49 7.32 17.06 7.25
N HIS A 50 7.74 15.82 7.09
CA HIS A 50 9.12 15.39 7.24
C HIS A 50 9.77 15.04 5.89
N ASP A 51 9.00 14.52 4.94
CA ASP A 51 9.58 13.94 3.72
C ASP A 51 8.59 13.97 2.55
N ILE A 52 9.12 14.11 1.33
CA ILE A 52 8.40 13.94 0.07
C ILE A 52 9.28 13.08 -0.82
N ARG A 53 8.73 11.95 -1.30
CA ARG A 53 9.46 11.05 -2.21
C ARG A 53 8.57 10.59 -3.35
N VAL A 54 9.21 10.25 -4.46
CA VAL A 54 8.57 9.57 -5.57
C VAL A 54 9.26 8.23 -5.78
N ILE A 55 8.49 7.14 -5.76
CA ILE A 55 8.99 5.78 -5.96
C ILE A 55 8.36 5.21 -7.24
N TYR A 56 9.18 4.63 -8.10
CA TYR A 56 8.72 3.79 -9.20
C TYR A 56 8.70 2.34 -8.72
N GLU A 57 7.50 1.77 -8.57
CA GLU A 57 7.28 0.42 -8.10
C GLU A 57 7.03 -0.51 -9.29
N PHE A 58 7.97 -1.42 -9.57
CA PHE A 58 7.86 -2.43 -10.61
C PHE A 58 7.53 -3.78 -9.98
N SER A 59 6.31 -4.27 -10.19
CA SER A 59 5.96 -5.66 -9.88
C SER A 59 6.51 -6.57 -10.96
N CYS A 60 7.25 -7.59 -10.54
CA CYS A 60 8.01 -8.45 -11.41
C CYS A 60 7.71 -9.92 -11.11
N GLN A 61 7.85 -10.76 -12.13
CA GLN A 61 7.56 -12.18 -12.06
C GLN A 61 8.63 -12.97 -12.82
N ILE A 62 9.12 -14.07 -12.27
CA ILE A 62 10.05 -15.01 -12.95
C ILE A 62 9.27 -16.20 -13.52
N ASP A 63 8.39 -16.76 -12.71
CA ASP A 63 7.43 -17.82 -12.99
C ASP A 63 6.21 -17.62 -12.08
N ASP A 64 5.24 -18.53 -12.08
CA ASP A 64 3.97 -18.35 -11.35
C ASP A 64 4.14 -18.21 -9.82
N ASP A 65 5.23 -18.70 -9.25
CA ASP A 65 5.43 -18.72 -7.79
C ASP A 65 6.46 -17.67 -7.32
N ASN A 66 7.25 -17.10 -8.24
CA ASN A 66 8.34 -16.18 -7.92
C ASN A 66 8.00 -14.73 -8.31
N LEU A 67 7.29 -14.07 -7.40
CA LEU A 67 6.91 -12.65 -7.49
C LEU A 67 7.79 -11.78 -6.59
N PHE A 68 8.25 -10.66 -7.14
CA PHE A 68 9.05 -9.68 -6.41
C PHE A 68 8.74 -8.27 -6.90
N VAL A 69 9.14 -7.28 -6.11
CA VAL A 69 8.95 -5.86 -6.43
C VAL A 69 10.30 -5.17 -6.40
N ILE A 70 10.54 -4.34 -7.41
CA ILE A 70 11.67 -3.41 -7.45
C ILE A 70 11.12 -2.01 -7.18
N GLU A 71 11.58 -1.40 -6.10
CA GLU A 71 11.26 -0.01 -5.77
C GLU A 71 12.45 0.87 -6.14
N VAL A 72 12.24 1.83 -7.03
CA VAL A 72 13.28 2.77 -7.48
C VAL A 72 12.96 4.16 -6.98
N ASP A 73 13.89 4.75 -6.23
CA ASP A 73 13.79 6.14 -5.79
C ASP A 73 14.02 7.09 -6.97
N ALA A 74 13.05 7.96 -7.26
CA ALA A 74 13.05 8.76 -8.47
C ALA A 74 14.12 9.87 -8.48
N GLU A 75 14.65 10.27 -7.31
CA GLU A 75 15.68 11.31 -7.21
C GLU A 75 17.08 10.69 -7.34
N SER A 76 17.34 9.63 -6.59
CA SER A 76 18.67 9.02 -6.49
C SER A 76 18.89 7.87 -7.47
N PHE A 77 17.83 7.33 -8.08
CA PHE A 77 17.83 6.11 -8.87
C PHE A 77 18.43 4.88 -8.15
N LYS A 78 18.49 4.93 -6.81
CA LYS A 78 18.77 3.75 -6.00
C LYS A 78 17.53 2.87 -6.01
N PHE A 79 17.75 1.56 -6.00
CA PHE A 79 16.65 0.61 -5.95
C PHE A 79 16.82 -0.39 -4.82
N GLU A 80 15.69 -0.84 -4.32
CA GLU A 80 15.56 -1.95 -3.38
C GLU A 80 14.70 -3.03 -4.00
N ILE A 81 15.00 -4.28 -3.67
CA ILE A 81 14.21 -5.44 -4.07
C ILE A 81 13.54 -5.98 -2.83
N ARG A 82 12.22 -6.13 -2.90
CA ARG A 82 11.43 -6.80 -1.88
C ARG A 82 10.72 -7.99 -2.51
N ASP A 83 10.69 -9.10 -1.80
CA ASP A 83 9.80 -10.19 -2.19
C ASP A 83 8.36 -9.69 -2.07
N LEU A 84 7.44 -10.22 -2.88
CA LEU A 84 6.03 -9.90 -2.67
C LEU A 84 5.68 -10.40 -1.26
N PRO A 85 5.20 -9.52 -0.36
CA PRO A 85 5.30 -9.76 1.06
C PRO A 85 4.50 -11.01 1.44
N ASN A 86 5.14 -11.91 2.18
CA ASN A 86 4.43 -12.80 3.08
C ASN A 86 3.86 -11.91 4.18
N GLN A 87 2.68 -11.34 3.92
CA GLN A 87 1.95 -10.58 4.93
C GLN A 87 1.54 -11.56 6.02
N VAL A 88 1.93 -11.26 7.25
CA VAL A 88 1.29 -11.88 8.40
C VAL A 88 -0.20 -11.53 8.31
N PRO A 89 -1.11 -12.50 8.52
CA PRO A 89 -2.54 -12.22 8.46
C PRO A 89 -2.89 -10.96 9.26
N PRO A 90 -3.58 -9.99 8.65
CA PRO A 90 -3.81 -8.70 9.28
C PRO A 90 -4.76 -8.82 10.47
N ILE A 91 -4.58 -7.94 11.46
CA ILE A 91 -5.60 -7.74 12.49
C ILE A 91 -6.55 -6.66 12.00
N LEU A 92 -7.79 -7.05 11.72
CA LEU A 92 -8.85 -6.14 11.30
C LEU A 92 -9.58 -5.58 12.52
N ILE A 93 -9.71 -4.27 12.60
CA ILE A 93 -10.39 -3.54 13.68
C ILE A 93 -11.58 -2.81 13.08
N HIS A 94 -12.78 -3.33 13.36
CA HIS A 94 -14.01 -2.70 12.96
C HIS A 94 -14.37 -1.53 13.90
N CYS A 95 -14.54 -0.34 13.35
CA CYS A 95 -14.82 0.89 14.07
C CYS A 95 -16.32 1.22 13.99
N LEU A 96 -17.13 0.55 14.82
CA LEU A 96 -18.62 0.55 14.80
C LEU A 96 -19.34 1.91 14.59
N HIS A 97 -18.71 3.04 14.92
CA HIS A 97 -19.32 4.39 14.83
C HIS A 97 -18.60 5.28 13.81
N ARG A 98 -17.92 4.68 12.84
CA ARG A 98 -17.05 5.35 11.87
C ARG A 98 -17.30 4.79 10.48
N HIS A 99 -17.02 5.60 9.47
CA HIS A 99 -17.07 5.17 8.08
C HIS A 99 -15.84 4.36 7.65
N TRP A 100 -14.78 4.38 8.47
CA TRP A 100 -13.51 3.73 8.18
C TRP A 100 -13.15 2.72 9.26
N ASP A 101 -12.68 1.56 8.82
CA ASP A 101 -12.07 0.52 9.65
C ASP A 101 -10.53 0.60 9.55
N LEU A 102 -9.84 -0.15 10.42
CA LEU A 102 -8.37 -0.22 10.42
C LEU A 102 -7.90 -1.65 10.20
N ALA A 103 -6.78 -1.78 9.50
CA ALA A 103 -6.02 -3.02 9.44
C ALA A 103 -4.62 -2.79 10.01
N ILE A 104 -4.21 -3.64 10.96
CA ILE A 104 -2.82 -3.70 11.42
C ILE A 104 -2.13 -4.80 10.63
N THR A 105 -1.14 -4.42 9.85
CA THR A 105 -0.39 -5.32 8.98
C THR A 105 1.06 -5.41 9.43
N ALA A 106 1.62 -6.61 9.35
CA ALA A 106 3.06 -6.81 9.39
C ALA A 106 3.49 -7.55 8.13
N ALA A 107 4.57 -7.10 7.51
CA ALA A 107 5.14 -7.73 6.33
C ALA A 107 6.51 -8.31 6.69
N CYS A 108 6.76 -9.54 6.25
CA CYS A 108 8.09 -10.13 6.28
C CYS A 108 8.58 -10.24 4.83
N SER A 109 9.75 -9.68 4.55
CA SER A 109 10.49 -9.92 3.31
C SER A 109 11.74 -10.70 3.66
N SER A 110 12.03 -11.75 2.90
CA SER A 110 13.27 -12.47 3.08
C SER A 110 14.42 -11.63 2.52
N VAL A 111 15.47 -11.40 3.31
CA VAL A 111 16.70 -10.75 2.81
C VAL A 111 17.50 -11.74 1.95
N GLN A 112 17.32 -13.04 2.19
CA GLN A 112 18.01 -14.12 1.48
C GLN A 112 17.37 -14.47 0.10
N GLY A 113 16.18 -13.94 -0.22
CA GLY A 113 15.42 -14.22 -1.43
C GLY A 113 15.77 -13.38 -2.65
N VAL A 114 16.60 -12.34 -2.51
CA VAL A 114 17.11 -11.57 -3.65
C VAL A 114 18.17 -12.40 -4.38
N ASN A 115 17.71 -13.34 -5.21
CA ASN A 115 18.55 -14.12 -6.10
C ASN A 115 19.37 -13.14 -6.97
N LYS A 116 20.62 -13.50 -7.26
CA LYS A 116 21.50 -12.78 -8.20
C LYS A 116 20.79 -12.43 -9.51
N LEU A 117 19.84 -13.25 -9.95
CA LEU A 117 18.98 -12.98 -11.10
C LEU A 117 18.11 -11.74 -10.91
N CYS A 118 17.38 -11.62 -9.79
CA CYS A 118 16.56 -10.46 -9.46
C CYS A 118 17.41 -9.19 -9.35
N GLN A 119 18.56 -9.29 -8.68
CA GLN A 119 19.51 -8.18 -8.55
C GLN A 119 19.99 -7.70 -9.93
N THR A 120 20.44 -8.62 -10.79
CA THR A 120 20.90 -8.30 -12.14
C THR A 120 19.78 -7.68 -12.99
N PHE A 121 18.55 -8.17 -12.82
CA PHE A 121 17.38 -7.63 -13.51
C PHE A 121 17.08 -6.19 -13.04
N GLY A 122 17.06 -5.94 -11.73
CA GLY A 122 16.87 -4.60 -11.16
C GLY A 122 17.92 -3.60 -11.62
N GLU A 123 19.20 -4.00 -11.63
CA GLU A 123 20.27 -3.15 -12.15
C GLU A 123 20.08 -2.78 -13.62
N ASN A 124 19.71 -3.75 -14.47
CA ASN A 124 19.47 -3.49 -15.89
C ASN A 124 18.22 -2.64 -16.11
N LEU A 125 17.17 -2.88 -15.33
CA LEU A 125 15.93 -2.11 -15.37
C LEU A 125 16.23 -0.64 -15.07
N VAL A 126 16.89 -0.35 -13.95
CA VAL A 126 17.27 1.01 -13.53
C VAL A 126 18.22 1.67 -14.53
N LYS A 127 19.22 0.95 -15.05
CA LYS A 127 20.14 1.47 -16.09
C LYS A 127 19.41 1.86 -17.38
N SER A 128 18.32 1.17 -17.70
CA SER A 128 17.52 1.43 -18.90
C SER A 128 16.36 2.41 -18.69
N LEU A 129 16.10 2.79 -17.43
CA LEU A 129 14.97 3.63 -17.07
C LEU A 129 15.20 5.06 -17.54
N GLU A 130 14.29 5.55 -18.36
CA GLU A 130 14.28 6.89 -18.90
C GLU A 130 12.97 7.58 -18.55
N ILE A 131 13.06 8.81 -18.08
CA ILE A 131 11.92 9.67 -17.78
C ILE A 131 11.87 10.75 -18.87
N PRO A 132 10.94 10.66 -19.83
CA PRO A 132 10.78 11.69 -20.85
C PRO A 132 10.52 13.07 -20.22
N SER A 133 10.96 14.13 -20.90
CA SER A 133 10.70 15.50 -20.49
C SER A 133 9.19 15.82 -20.54
N ASN A 134 8.74 16.81 -19.76
CA ASN A 134 7.35 17.30 -19.74
C ASN A 134 6.29 16.28 -19.25
N THR A 135 6.61 15.53 -18.20
CA THR A 135 5.72 14.55 -17.56
C THR A 135 4.98 15.09 -16.33
N THR A 136 5.00 16.40 -16.10
CA THR A 136 4.35 17.05 -14.94
C THR A 136 2.85 16.70 -14.88
N GLY A 137 2.44 16.03 -13.80
CA GLY A 137 1.05 15.59 -13.57
C GLY A 137 0.59 14.39 -14.41
N LYS A 138 1.39 13.94 -15.39
CA LYS A 138 1.12 12.76 -16.22
C LYS A 138 2.43 11.98 -16.38
N PRO A 139 2.78 11.10 -15.43
CA PRO A 139 4.02 10.37 -15.49
C PRO A 139 4.10 9.59 -16.80
N LYS A 140 5.30 9.61 -17.40
CA LYS A 140 5.67 8.69 -18.46
C LYS A 140 7.03 8.12 -18.11
N LEU A 141 7.20 6.84 -18.37
CA LEU A 141 8.43 6.12 -18.12
C LEU A 141 8.75 5.29 -19.36
N CYS A 142 10.01 5.10 -19.65
CA CYS A 142 10.49 4.17 -20.65
C CYS A 142 11.51 3.25 -20.00
N TYR A 143 11.42 1.95 -20.25
CA TYR A 143 12.38 0.98 -19.71
C TYR A 143 12.60 -0.15 -20.71
N SER A 144 13.64 -0.95 -20.50
CA SER A 144 13.93 -2.11 -21.34
C SER A 144 14.06 -3.37 -20.50
N GLU A 145 13.61 -4.48 -21.06
CA GLU A 145 13.80 -5.82 -20.51
C GLU A 145 14.33 -6.76 -21.58
N ALA A 146 15.03 -7.80 -21.15
CA ALA A 146 15.60 -8.77 -22.07
C ALA A 146 14.48 -9.56 -22.78
N TYR A 147 14.70 -9.94 -24.03
CA TYR A 147 13.70 -10.68 -24.79
C TYR A 147 13.27 -12.00 -24.14
N HIS A 148 11.96 -12.26 -24.16
CA HIS A 148 11.28 -13.44 -23.57
C HIS A 148 11.42 -14.70 -24.44
N SER A 149 12.65 -15.09 -24.79
CA SER A 149 12.91 -16.30 -25.59
C SER A 149 13.08 -17.57 -24.78
N LYS A 150 13.20 -17.47 -23.45
CA LYS A 150 13.43 -18.62 -22.55
C LYS A 150 12.47 -18.54 -21.36
N PRO A 151 11.99 -19.69 -20.86
CA PRO A 151 11.26 -19.74 -19.60
C PRO A 151 12.15 -19.25 -18.45
N ASN A 152 11.53 -18.76 -17.37
CA ASN A 152 12.17 -18.34 -16.13
C ASN A 152 13.05 -17.09 -16.25
N LYS A 153 12.63 -16.12 -17.07
CA LYS A 153 13.22 -14.77 -17.07
C LYS A 153 12.31 -13.83 -16.30
N PRO A 154 12.87 -12.93 -15.47
CA PRO A 154 12.07 -11.90 -14.84
C PRO A 154 11.45 -10.97 -15.88
N ILE A 155 10.16 -10.68 -15.72
CA ILE A 155 9.40 -9.75 -16.55
C ILE A 155 8.70 -8.73 -15.65
N VAL A 156 8.46 -7.53 -16.15
CA VAL A 156 7.60 -6.56 -15.45
C VAL A 156 6.14 -6.86 -15.75
N THR A 157 5.34 -7.12 -14.71
CA THR A 157 3.90 -7.42 -14.82
C THR A 157 3.02 -6.23 -14.49
N ALA A 158 3.47 -5.35 -13.60
CA ALA A 158 2.79 -4.10 -13.28
C ALA A 158 3.78 -2.99 -12.92
N LEU A 159 3.37 -1.75 -13.12
CA LEU A 159 4.15 -0.57 -12.78
C LEU A 159 3.25 0.46 -12.11
N ARG A 160 3.73 1.03 -11.01
CA ARG A 160 3.10 2.15 -10.32
C ARG A 160 4.09 3.27 -10.07
N VAL A 161 3.58 4.49 -10.05
CA VAL A 161 4.30 5.66 -9.53
C VAL A 161 3.65 6.05 -8.21
N LEU A 162 4.46 6.08 -7.15
CA LEU A 162 4.01 6.39 -5.80
C LEU A 162 4.55 7.75 -5.41
N HIS A 163 3.66 8.74 -5.21
CA HIS A 163 4.03 10.02 -4.59
C HIS A 163 3.71 9.93 -3.10
N ILE A 164 4.74 9.93 -2.26
CA ILE A 164 4.63 9.68 -0.83
C ILE A 164 4.95 10.99 -0.10
N VAL A 165 4.02 11.45 0.73
CA VAL A 165 4.26 12.53 1.69
C VAL A 165 4.22 11.95 3.09
N SER A 166 5.27 12.19 3.86
CA SER A 166 5.39 11.70 5.24
C SER A 166 5.24 12.83 6.26
N PHE A 167 4.45 12.56 7.30
CA PHE A 167 4.25 13.43 8.44
C PHE A 167 4.67 12.71 9.72
N VAL A 168 5.27 13.44 10.66
CA VAL A 168 5.73 12.88 11.93
C VAL A 168 4.91 13.48 13.06
N ALA A 169 4.42 12.63 13.95
CA ALA A 169 3.67 13.02 15.13
C ALA A 169 4.55 13.84 16.11
N PRO A 170 3.95 14.67 16.99
CA PRO A 170 4.70 15.48 17.95
C PRO A 170 5.59 14.66 18.90
N ASP A 171 5.19 13.43 19.21
CA ASP A 171 5.98 12.49 20.01
C ASP A 171 7.21 11.94 19.25
N LYS A 172 7.28 12.14 17.93
CA LYS A 172 8.30 11.63 17.01
C LYS A 172 8.38 10.11 16.92
N GLU A 173 7.39 9.41 17.47
CA GLU A 173 7.33 7.94 17.50
C GLU A 173 6.47 7.38 16.37
N THR A 174 5.46 8.14 15.92
CA THR A 174 4.53 7.73 14.86
C THR A 174 4.75 8.54 13.59
N GLN A 175 4.76 7.86 12.44
CA GLN A 175 4.82 8.46 11.12
C GLN A 175 3.56 8.12 10.32
N LEU A 176 2.95 9.13 9.69
CA LEU A 176 1.87 8.99 8.72
C LEU A 176 2.47 9.11 7.33
N ARG A 177 2.13 8.17 6.45
CA ARG A 177 2.44 8.26 5.03
C ARG A 177 1.12 8.37 4.28
N VAL A 178 0.98 9.45 3.49
CA VAL A 178 -0.09 9.59 2.52
C VAL A 178 0.53 9.37 1.15
N THR A 179 0.02 8.36 0.44
CA THR A 179 0.57 7.94 -0.84
C THR A 179 -0.47 8.14 -1.93
N GLN A 180 -0.17 8.98 -2.90
CA GLN A 180 -0.86 8.96 -4.18
C GLN A 180 -0.27 7.85 -5.03
N VAL A 181 -1.08 6.85 -5.35
CA VAL A 181 -0.71 5.73 -6.21
C VAL A 181 -1.22 6.04 -7.61
N GLN A 182 -0.32 5.97 -8.59
CA GLN A 182 -0.64 6.08 -10.01
C GLN A 182 -0.33 4.77 -10.69
N ASN A 183 -1.37 4.05 -11.11
CA ASN A 183 -1.25 2.81 -11.85
C ASN A 183 -0.90 3.08 -13.31
N MET A 184 0.08 2.35 -13.83
CA MET A 184 0.63 2.58 -15.16
C MET A 184 0.30 1.41 -16.08
N ALA A 185 -0.18 1.71 -17.29
CA ALA A 185 -0.26 0.76 -18.38
C ALA A 185 1.05 0.80 -19.18
N THR A 186 1.59 -0.38 -19.48
CA THR A 186 2.81 -0.55 -20.26
C THR A 186 2.46 -0.93 -21.70
N THR A 187 3.25 -0.44 -22.65
CA THR A 187 3.08 -0.72 -24.08
C THR A 187 4.44 -1.00 -24.69
N LEU A 188 4.55 -2.13 -25.40
CA LEU A 188 5.76 -2.50 -26.13
C LEU A 188 5.95 -1.55 -27.33
N LEU A 189 7.11 -0.92 -27.40
CA LEU A 189 7.47 -0.07 -28.53
C LEU A 189 7.95 -0.90 -29.72
N PRO A 190 7.56 -0.54 -30.95
CA PRO A 190 7.99 -1.25 -32.15
C PRO A 190 9.48 -1.01 -32.42
N GLY A 191 10.22 -2.09 -32.67
CA GLY A 191 11.64 -2.06 -33.01
C GLY A 191 12.43 -3.14 -32.28
N ARG A 192 13.31 -3.86 -32.98
CA ARG A 192 14.22 -4.82 -32.35
C ARG A 192 15.47 -4.08 -31.88
N HIS A 193 15.59 -3.87 -30.58
CA HIS A 193 16.78 -3.26 -29.98
C HIS A 193 17.76 -4.35 -29.54
N ALA A 194 18.42 -5.01 -30.49
CA ALA A 194 19.54 -5.93 -30.20
C ALA A 194 19.25 -7.00 -29.11
N GLY A 195 18.04 -7.58 -29.09
CA GLY A 195 17.64 -8.59 -28.11
C GLY A 195 16.96 -8.03 -26.83
N TRP A 196 16.64 -6.74 -26.82
CA TRP A 196 15.87 -6.07 -25.78
C TRP A 196 14.51 -5.61 -26.30
N ASN A 197 13.50 -5.74 -25.45
CA ASN A 197 12.18 -5.15 -25.64
C ASN A 197 12.14 -3.81 -24.91
N ARG A 198 11.72 -2.75 -25.60
CA ARG A 198 11.56 -1.42 -24.99
C ARG A 198 10.09 -1.14 -24.74
N TYR A 199 9.77 -0.70 -23.54
CA TYR A 199 8.42 -0.37 -23.13
C TYR A 199 8.31 1.12 -22.86
N THR A 200 7.13 1.66 -23.16
CA THR A 200 6.69 2.93 -22.62
C THR A 200 5.56 2.67 -21.64
N ALA A 201 5.53 3.42 -20.56
CA ALA A 201 4.47 3.37 -19.57
C ALA A 201 3.85 4.74 -19.42
N SER A 202 2.53 4.76 -19.32
CA SER A 202 1.71 5.94 -19.08
C SER A 202 0.56 5.56 -18.15
N LEU A 203 -0.16 6.55 -17.59
CA LEU A 203 -1.32 6.28 -16.74
C LEU A 203 -2.26 5.26 -17.38
N ALA A 204 -2.69 4.29 -16.58
CA ALA A 204 -3.63 3.26 -17.00
C ALA A 204 -4.96 3.89 -17.42
N LYS A 205 -5.70 3.19 -18.29
CA LYS A 205 -7.04 3.62 -18.68
C LYS A 205 -7.98 3.49 -17.47
N GLU A 206 -8.79 4.51 -17.26
CA GLU A 206 -9.81 4.53 -16.21
C GLU A 206 -11.14 3.99 -16.74
N SER A 207 -11.88 3.33 -15.86
CA SER A 207 -13.29 2.97 -16.05
C SER A 207 -14.00 3.19 -14.71
N PRO A 208 -14.37 4.44 -14.38
CA PRO A 208 -15.00 4.77 -13.10
C PRO A 208 -16.29 4.00 -12.84
N ASP A 209 -17.04 3.68 -13.90
CA ASP A 209 -18.24 2.84 -13.90
C ASP A 209 -17.99 1.39 -13.43
N GLN A 210 -16.74 0.94 -13.49
CA GLN A 210 -16.30 -0.37 -13.03
C GLN A 210 -15.43 -0.28 -11.76
N GLY A 211 -15.32 0.90 -11.15
CA GLY A 211 -14.43 1.13 -10.01
C GLY A 211 -12.94 1.11 -10.37
N ILE A 212 -12.58 1.24 -11.65
CA ILE A 212 -11.20 1.18 -12.12
C ILE A 212 -10.65 2.61 -12.23
N PHE A 213 -9.75 2.96 -11.31
CA PHE A 213 -9.09 4.26 -11.26
C PHE A 213 -7.60 4.13 -11.58
N SER A 214 -7.06 5.10 -12.34
CA SER A 214 -5.61 5.15 -12.61
C SER A 214 -4.86 5.79 -11.47
N THR A 215 -5.54 6.59 -10.64
CA THR A 215 -4.95 7.34 -9.54
C THR A 215 -5.85 7.24 -8.31
N TRP A 216 -5.25 6.93 -7.16
CA TRP A 216 -5.94 6.94 -5.88
C TRP A 216 -4.98 7.28 -4.74
N PHE A 217 -5.54 7.52 -3.55
CA PHE A 217 -4.79 7.82 -2.35
C PHE A 217 -4.96 6.70 -1.33
N THR A 218 -3.87 6.37 -0.65
CA THR A 218 -3.84 5.46 0.50
C THR A 218 -3.15 6.18 1.66
N ALA A 219 -3.44 5.79 2.90
CA ALA A 219 -2.65 6.23 4.04
C ALA A 219 -2.28 5.07 4.95
N SER A 220 -1.10 5.16 5.54
CA SER A 220 -0.60 4.19 6.50
C SER A 220 0.11 4.89 7.64
N LEU A 221 0.04 4.29 8.83
CA LEU A 221 0.79 4.72 9.99
C LEU A 221 1.85 3.67 10.30
N SER A 222 3.06 4.12 10.60
CA SER A 222 4.15 3.27 11.08
C SER A 222 4.72 3.79 12.39
N SER A 223 5.28 2.87 13.18
CA SER A 223 6.01 3.19 14.40
C SER A 223 7.50 3.22 14.08
N LYS A 224 8.14 4.37 14.28
CA LYS A 224 9.57 4.53 14.07
C LYS A 224 10.37 3.56 14.95
N LYS A 225 9.93 3.38 16.19
CA LYS A 225 10.56 2.46 17.14
C LYS A 225 10.42 1.00 16.74
N SER A 226 9.27 0.62 16.18
CA SER A 226 9.07 -0.70 15.58
C SER A 226 10.06 -0.91 14.43
N ASP A 227 10.16 0.06 13.53
CA ASP A 227 11.08 -0.01 12.37
C ASP A 227 12.54 -0.14 12.84
N GLU A 228 12.96 0.62 13.85
CA GLU A 228 14.31 0.55 14.42
C GLU A 228 14.59 -0.80 15.08
N MET A 229 13.64 -1.34 15.84
CA MET A 229 13.79 -2.64 16.50
C MET A 229 13.89 -3.78 15.47
N LEU A 230 13.06 -3.75 14.42
CA LEU A 230 13.01 -4.76 13.37
C LEU A 230 14.19 -4.67 12.38
N LYS A 231 14.89 -3.54 12.29
CA LYS A 231 16.12 -3.41 11.47
C LYS A 231 17.21 -4.40 11.87
N SER A 232 17.24 -4.83 13.14
CA SER A 232 18.17 -5.88 13.59
C SER A 232 18.04 -7.17 12.77
N ASN A 233 16.86 -7.45 12.21
CA ASN A 233 16.61 -8.63 11.39
C ASN A 233 17.41 -8.63 10.08
N VAL A 234 17.83 -7.46 9.58
CA VAL A 234 18.56 -7.34 8.31
C VAL A 234 19.95 -7.96 8.39
N THR A 235 20.55 -7.98 9.58
CA THR A 235 21.93 -8.43 9.79
C THR A 235 22.03 -9.85 10.38
N LEU A 236 20.91 -10.53 10.59
CA LEU A 236 20.90 -11.89 11.15
C LEU A 236 21.38 -12.92 10.13
N ASN A 237 22.27 -13.80 10.56
CA ASN A 237 22.68 -14.98 9.80
C ASN A 237 21.78 -16.17 10.11
N LEU A 238 21.97 -17.27 9.36
CA LEU A 238 21.28 -18.51 9.62
C LEU A 238 21.64 -19.04 11.02
N GLY A 239 20.63 -19.19 11.88
CA GLY A 239 20.79 -19.65 13.26
C GLY A 239 20.92 -18.53 14.28
N ASP A 240 20.99 -17.27 13.84
CA ASP A 240 20.94 -16.12 14.74
C ASP A 240 19.49 -15.84 15.17
N GLU A 241 19.32 -15.36 16.40
CA GLU A 241 18.05 -14.88 16.91
C GLU A 241 18.07 -13.35 17.00
N ALA A 242 16.91 -12.73 16.72
CA ALA A 242 16.78 -11.29 16.88
C ALA A 242 16.85 -10.91 18.37
N GLU A 243 17.51 -9.79 18.67
CA GLU A 243 17.63 -9.30 20.06
C GLU A 243 16.29 -8.87 20.66
N TRP A 244 15.32 -8.52 19.80
CA TRP A 244 14.01 -8.08 20.24
C TRP A 244 13.10 -9.26 20.60
N THR A 245 12.23 -9.03 21.58
CA THR A 245 11.19 -9.97 21.97
C THR A 245 9.83 -9.29 21.90
N THR A 246 8.76 -10.06 21.78
CA THR A 246 7.38 -9.52 21.81
C THR A 246 7.11 -8.73 23.09
N LYS A 247 7.65 -9.18 24.23
CA LYS A 247 7.57 -8.47 25.52
C LYS A 247 8.28 -7.11 25.47
N ALA A 248 9.47 -7.06 24.87
CA ALA A 248 10.19 -5.81 24.67
C ALA A 248 9.43 -4.88 23.71
N PHE A 249 8.87 -5.41 22.62
CA PHE A 249 8.04 -4.66 21.67
C PHE A 249 6.86 -3.94 22.33
N LEU A 250 6.15 -4.64 23.23
CA LEU A 250 5.03 -4.07 23.98
C LEU A 250 5.51 -3.09 25.06
N ARG A 251 6.49 -3.48 25.88
CA ARG A 251 7.04 -2.65 26.97
C ARG A 251 7.63 -1.35 26.45
N ASP A 252 8.30 -1.41 25.31
CA ASP A 252 9.02 -0.27 24.76
C ASP A 252 8.09 0.65 23.96
N GLY A 253 6.78 0.39 23.93
CA GLY A 253 5.80 1.32 23.34
C GLY A 253 5.80 1.31 21.81
N CYS A 254 6.14 0.20 21.17
CA CYS A 254 6.11 0.08 19.70
C CYS A 254 4.67 0.10 19.13
N VAL A 255 3.68 -0.31 19.93
CA VAL A 255 2.29 -0.54 19.48
C VAL A 255 1.30 0.50 20.00
N GLU A 256 1.38 0.86 21.28
CA GLU A 256 0.36 1.72 21.91
C GLU A 256 0.27 3.14 21.31
N PRO A 257 1.39 3.88 21.09
CA PRO A 257 1.33 5.17 20.42
C PRO A 257 0.78 5.07 19.00
N LEU A 258 1.17 4.04 18.25
CA LEU A 258 0.69 3.80 16.89
C LEU A 258 -0.83 3.63 16.87
N LEU A 259 -1.36 2.74 17.73
CA LEU A 259 -2.80 2.50 17.86
C LEU A 259 -3.56 3.74 18.31
N LYS A 260 -3.02 4.48 19.28
CA LYS A 260 -3.61 5.72 19.79
C LYS A 260 -3.79 6.74 18.66
N HIS A 261 -2.77 6.96 17.85
CA HIS A 261 -2.84 7.87 16.71
C HIS A 261 -3.77 7.36 15.61
N ALA A 262 -3.72 6.06 15.29
CA ALA A 262 -4.60 5.46 14.29
C ALA A 262 -6.09 5.63 14.67
N LEU A 263 -6.46 5.30 15.91
CA LEU A 263 -7.82 5.44 16.40
C LEU A 263 -8.27 6.91 16.51
N ALA A 264 -7.35 7.83 16.81
CA ALA A 264 -7.64 9.26 16.80
C ALA A 264 -7.93 9.75 15.38
N MET A 265 -7.11 9.36 14.39
CA MET A 265 -7.29 9.73 12.99
C MET A 265 -8.63 9.23 12.44
N VAL A 266 -8.95 7.96 12.67
CA VAL A 266 -10.22 7.38 12.18
C VAL A 266 -11.43 8.13 12.72
N LYS A 267 -11.37 8.66 13.94
CA LYS A 267 -12.46 9.49 14.48
C LYS A 267 -12.70 10.79 13.70
N GLY A 268 -11.67 11.31 13.03
CA GLY A 268 -11.77 12.50 12.19
C GLY A 268 -12.00 12.22 10.71
N MET A 269 -11.97 10.96 10.28
CA MET A 269 -12.00 10.57 8.86
C MET A 269 -13.40 10.37 8.28
N ASP A 270 -14.48 10.61 9.03
CA ASP A 270 -15.85 10.35 8.57
C ASP A 270 -16.23 11.16 7.30
N SER A 271 -15.53 12.26 7.00
CA SER A 271 -15.69 13.06 5.78
C SER A 271 -14.81 12.65 4.60
N ILE A 272 -13.86 11.74 4.79
CA ILE A 272 -12.92 11.28 3.76
C ILE A 272 -13.60 10.25 2.87
N GLY A 273 -13.44 10.37 1.54
CA GLY A 273 -13.95 9.40 0.58
C GLY A 273 -15.46 9.45 0.36
N VAL A 274 -16.18 10.42 0.94
CA VAL A 274 -17.65 10.54 0.82
C VAL A 274 -18.12 10.70 -0.64
N LEU A 275 -17.27 11.29 -1.49
CA LEU A 275 -17.55 11.48 -2.91
C LEU A 275 -17.02 10.33 -3.79
N CYS A 276 -16.35 9.34 -3.21
CA CYS A 276 -15.78 8.22 -3.96
C CYS A 276 -16.84 7.14 -4.15
N ASP A 277 -17.35 7.05 -5.37
CA ASP A 277 -18.09 5.88 -5.83
C ASP A 277 -17.10 4.87 -6.40
N ASN A 278 -16.95 3.72 -5.76
CA ASN A 278 -16.09 2.64 -6.22
C ASN A 278 -16.80 1.67 -7.17
N GLY A 279 -18.01 2.01 -7.66
CA GLY A 279 -18.79 1.17 -8.56
C GLY A 279 -19.33 -0.11 -7.91
N HIS A 280 -19.06 -0.34 -6.62
CA HIS A 280 -19.55 -1.49 -5.85
C HIS A 280 -20.88 -1.20 -5.16
N ALA A 281 -21.70 -0.29 -5.70
CA ALA A 281 -23.06 -0.14 -5.24
C ALA A 281 -23.77 -1.50 -5.33
N VAL A 282 -23.97 -2.14 -4.17
CA VAL A 282 -24.99 -3.17 -4.04
C VAL A 282 -26.29 -2.50 -4.49
N PRO A 283 -27.07 -3.07 -5.41
CA PRO A 283 -28.39 -2.54 -5.72
C PRO A 283 -29.17 -2.49 -4.41
N SER A 284 -29.27 -1.31 -3.81
CA SER A 284 -30.04 -1.05 -2.61
C SER A 284 -31.52 -1.09 -3.02
N GLY A 285 -32.04 -2.30 -3.23
CA GLY A 285 -33.39 -2.46 -3.73
C GLY A 285 -33.76 -3.79 -4.38
N GLU A 286 -32.87 -4.78 -4.51
CA GLU A 286 -33.38 -6.12 -4.83
C GLU A 286 -34.13 -6.67 -3.62
N VAL A 287 -35.46 -6.61 -3.73
CA VAL A 287 -36.39 -7.37 -2.90
C VAL A 287 -36.00 -8.83 -3.08
N ILE A 288 -35.24 -9.36 -2.13
CA ILE A 288 -34.96 -10.79 -2.03
C ILE A 288 -36.32 -11.48 -1.88
N THR A 289 -36.82 -12.05 -2.97
CA THR A 289 -38.04 -12.84 -2.96
C THR A 289 -37.66 -14.16 -2.30
N ILE A 290 -37.96 -14.30 -1.01
CA ILE A 290 -37.74 -15.55 -0.29
C ILE A 290 -38.70 -16.59 -0.90
N PRO A 291 -38.20 -17.66 -1.53
CA PRO A 291 -39.08 -18.73 -2.01
C PRO A 291 -39.75 -19.38 -0.80
N ASN A 292 -41.08 -19.53 -0.83
CA ASN A 292 -41.90 -20.18 0.20
C ASN A 292 -41.61 -21.69 0.39
N SER A 293 -40.46 -22.19 -0.03
CA SER A 293 -40.12 -23.61 -0.07
C SER A 293 -38.82 -23.91 0.67
N LEU A 294 -38.74 -23.55 1.95
CA LEU A 294 -37.91 -24.28 2.91
C LEU A 294 -38.74 -24.47 4.18
N ALA A 295 -39.36 -25.63 4.25
CA ALA A 295 -40.19 -26.09 5.34
C ALA A 295 -39.47 -25.96 6.69
N GLN A 296 -40.27 -25.70 7.72
CA GLN A 296 -39.90 -25.89 9.12
C GLN A 296 -39.23 -27.26 9.29
N ILE A 297 -38.01 -27.23 9.82
CA ILE A 297 -37.45 -28.39 10.50
C ILE A 297 -37.45 -28.03 11.98
N ASP A 298 -38.46 -28.52 12.67
CA ASP A 298 -38.49 -28.56 14.13
C ASP A 298 -37.44 -29.57 14.60
N PHE A 299 -36.58 -29.16 15.53
CA PHE A 299 -35.94 -30.10 16.42
C PHE A 299 -36.17 -29.64 17.87
N TRP A 300 -36.78 -30.55 18.61
CA TRP A 300 -36.70 -30.66 20.06
C TRP A 300 -35.25 -30.68 20.53
#